data_AF-A0A550C7D5-F1
#
_entry.id   AF-A0A550C7D5-F1
#
_cell.length_a   1.000
_cell.length_b   1.000
_cell.length_c   1.000
_cell.angle_alpha   90.00
_cell.angle_beta   90.00
_cell.angle_gamma   90.00
#
_symmetry.space_group_name_H-M   'P 1'
#
loop_
_entity.id
_entity.type
_entity.pdbx_description
1 polymer ?
#
loop_
_entity_poly.entity_id
_entity_poly.type
_entity_poly.pdbx_seq_one_letter_code
_entity_poly.pdbx_strand_id
1 'polypeptide(L)'
;MTSEATHPTAHPAALYPNAPPGPYVQCCIRGGYPITHAEAFRWATLVAEGTDRHPPKDLDDLDRAVHLLDLIFCKYNDLDCFPVTNPNDPEGKEMSWLVATTPRRYEYFPKAEIDEKLGKNEDFWTPSIQLEQSYLDTNAKEALERKGFKLQSFHTAFWSLR
;
A
#
# COMPACT_ATOMS: atom_id res chain seq x y z
N MET A 1 43.01 13.23 37.18
CA MET A 1 42.51 12.44 36.04
C MET A 1 41.00 12.46 36.10
N THR A 2 40.40 13.37 35.36
CA THR A 2 38.96 13.63 35.30
C THR A 2 38.30 12.60 34.37
N SER A 3 37.36 11.82 34.93
CA SER A 3 36.50 10.91 34.17
C SER A 3 35.32 11.73 33.63
N GLU A 4 35.27 11.93 32.32
CA GLU A 4 34.12 12.54 31.65
C GLU A 4 32.92 11.60 31.76
N ALA A 5 31.86 12.08 32.43
CA ALA A 5 30.57 11.43 32.47
C ALA A 5 29.85 11.69 31.14
N THR A 6 29.57 10.62 30.41
CA THR A 6 28.75 10.60 29.20
C THR A 6 27.38 11.20 29.49
N HIS A 7 27.06 12.33 28.85
CA HIS A 7 25.71 12.88 28.86
C HIS A 7 24.75 11.88 28.18
N PRO A 8 23.64 11.48 28.83
CA PRO A 8 22.55 10.83 28.11
C PRO A 8 21.85 11.91 27.28
N THR A 9 21.96 11.80 25.95
CA THR A 9 21.16 12.57 25.00
C THR A 9 19.70 12.21 25.25
N ALA A 10 18.97 13.11 25.92
CA ALA A 10 17.53 13.00 26.04
C ALA A 10 16.92 13.06 24.63
N HIS A 11 16.39 11.94 24.16
CA HIS A 11 15.52 11.92 22.99
C HIS A 11 14.25 12.71 23.32
N PRO A 12 13.82 13.66 22.47
CA PRO A 12 12.64 14.45 22.73
C PRO A 12 11.38 13.58 22.59
N ALA A 13 10.86 13.11 23.72
CA ALA A 13 9.59 12.37 23.84
C ALA A 13 8.34 13.25 23.58
N ALA A 14 8.47 14.34 22.80
CA ALA A 14 7.47 15.41 22.74
C ALA A 14 6.78 15.56 21.37
N LEU A 15 6.61 14.48 20.61
CA LEU A 15 5.90 14.53 19.32
C LEU A 15 4.55 13.79 19.29
N TYR A 16 4.18 13.02 20.32
CA TYR A 16 2.98 12.18 20.26
C TYR A 16 2.25 12.15 21.61
N PRO A 17 1.19 12.97 21.82
CA PRO A 17 0.53 13.10 23.12
C PRO A 17 -0.18 11.83 23.61
N ASN A 18 -0.29 10.79 22.78
CA ASN A 18 -1.02 9.54 23.09
C ASN A 18 -0.20 8.25 22.88
N ALA A 19 1.12 8.32 22.66
CA ALA A 19 1.92 7.10 22.52
C ALA A 19 2.30 6.54 23.92
N PRO A 20 1.88 5.32 24.30
CA PRO A 20 2.42 4.66 25.50
C PRO A 20 3.96 4.57 25.46
N PRO A 21 4.67 4.31 26.57
CA PRO A 21 6.11 4.08 26.52
C PRO A 21 6.45 2.80 25.72
N GLY A 22 7.34 2.87 24.72
CA GLY A 22 7.81 1.69 23.97
C GLY A 22 8.34 2.00 22.56
N PRO A 23 8.92 1.00 21.85
CA PRO A 23 9.25 1.16 20.44
C PRO A 23 7.96 1.19 19.60
N TYR A 24 7.78 2.25 18.80
CA TYR A 24 6.70 2.37 17.82
C TYR A 24 7.24 2.29 16.41
N VAL A 25 6.40 1.83 15.50
CA VAL A 25 6.65 1.86 14.06
C VAL A 25 5.54 2.67 13.41
N GLN A 26 5.89 3.57 12.50
CA GLN A 26 4.92 4.26 11.67
C GLN A 26 4.55 3.38 10.49
N CYS A 27 3.27 3.04 10.37
CA CYS A 27 2.75 2.29 9.24
C CYS A 27 1.87 3.21 8.37
N CYS A 28 2.00 3.08 7.06
CA CYS A 28 1.03 3.59 6.11
C CYS A 28 -0.09 2.55 5.95
N ILE A 29 -1.34 2.98 5.97
CA ILE A 29 -2.53 2.14 5.80
C ILE A 29 -3.33 2.69 4.61
N ARG A 30 -3.78 1.78 3.76
CA ARG A 30 -4.63 2.05 2.59
C ARG A 30 -5.71 0.97 2.46
N GLY A 31 -6.91 1.39 2.09
CA GLY A 31 -7.98 0.53 1.64
C GLY A 31 -8.14 0.63 0.14
N GLY A 32 -8.56 -0.47 -0.48
CA GLY A 32 -8.71 -0.53 -1.93
C GLY A 32 -9.28 -1.84 -2.42
N TYR A 33 -9.16 -2.06 -3.72
CA TYR A 33 -9.69 -3.23 -4.39
C TYR A 33 -8.57 -3.99 -5.07
N PRO A 34 -8.34 -5.26 -4.68
CA PRO A 34 -7.38 -6.12 -5.34
C PRO A 34 -7.73 -6.35 -6.82
N ILE A 35 -6.69 -6.51 -7.64
CA ILE A 35 -6.80 -6.93 -9.04
C ILE A 35 -5.76 -8.00 -9.34
N THR A 36 -6.00 -8.81 -10.37
CA THR A 36 -5.06 -9.83 -10.83
C THR A 36 -3.88 -9.21 -11.56
N HIS A 37 -2.77 -9.94 -11.67
CA HIS A 37 -1.61 -9.48 -12.46
C HIS A 37 -1.98 -9.26 -13.93
N ALA A 38 -2.80 -10.17 -14.48
CA ALA A 38 -3.32 -10.05 -15.84
C ALA A 38 -4.16 -8.76 -16.04
N GLU A 39 -4.93 -8.36 -15.04
CA GLU A 39 -5.75 -7.16 -15.11
C GLU A 39 -4.89 -5.89 -15.05
N ALA A 40 -3.90 -5.86 -14.14
CA ALA A 40 -2.92 -4.77 -14.07
C ALA A 40 -2.14 -4.60 -15.39
N PHE A 41 -1.63 -5.69 -15.96
CA PHE A 41 -0.94 -5.70 -17.25
C PHE A 41 -1.84 -5.24 -18.40
N ARG A 42 -3.08 -5.72 -18.45
CA ARG A 42 -4.07 -5.32 -19.45
C ARG A 42 -4.30 -3.81 -19.40
N TRP A 43 -4.50 -3.24 -18.21
CA TRP A 43 -4.73 -1.81 -18.07
C TRP A 43 -3.49 -0.98 -18.40
N ALA A 44 -2.31 -1.41 -17.97
CA ALA A 44 -1.06 -0.74 -18.34
C ALA A 44 -0.89 -0.71 -19.87
N THR A 45 -1.20 -1.82 -20.56
CA THR A 45 -1.19 -1.90 -22.02
C THR A 45 -2.18 -0.92 -22.66
N LEU A 46 -3.42 -0.86 -22.16
CA LEU A 46 -4.42 0.11 -22.66
C LEU A 46 -4.00 1.56 -22.44
N VAL A 47 -3.37 1.87 -21.30
CA VAL A 47 -2.83 3.21 -21.04
C VAL A 47 -1.68 3.51 -22.00
N ALA A 48 -0.80 2.54 -22.27
CA ALA A 48 0.29 2.71 -23.22
C ALA A 48 -0.24 3.04 -24.63
N GLU A 49 -1.24 2.30 -25.10
CA GLU A 49 -1.92 2.57 -26.38
C GLU A 49 -2.57 3.96 -26.39
N GLY A 50 -3.32 4.31 -25.35
CA GLY A 50 -4.02 5.60 -25.25
C GLY A 50 -3.09 6.80 -25.07
N THR A 51 -1.81 6.58 -24.75
CA THR A 51 -0.82 7.65 -24.50
C THR A 51 0.38 7.60 -25.45
N ASP A 52 0.33 6.76 -26.49
CA ASP A 52 1.40 6.54 -27.47
C ASP A 52 2.76 6.21 -26.81
N ARG A 53 2.73 5.24 -25.89
CA ARG A 53 3.90 4.75 -25.14
C ARG A 53 4.13 3.27 -25.39
N HIS A 54 5.34 2.79 -25.12
CA HIS A 54 5.61 1.36 -25.13
C HIS A 54 4.82 0.63 -24.02
N PRO A 55 4.11 -0.47 -24.33
CA PRO A 55 3.44 -1.28 -23.32
C PRO A 55 4.46 -2.05 -22.46
N PRO A 56 4.05 -2.65 -21.33
CA PRO A 56 4.88 -3.62 -20.62
C PRO A 56 5.16 -4.82 -21.52
N LYS A 57 6.34 -5.42 -21.39
CA LYS A 57 6.76 -6.55 -22.24
C LYS A 57 6.00 -7.84 -21.94
N ASP A 58 5.70 -8.06 -20.67
CA ASP A 58 5.02 -9.23 -20.13
C ASP A 58 4.43 -8.91 -18.74
N LEU A 59 3.86 -9.93 -18.08
CA LEU A 59 3.26 -9.80 -16.74
C LEU A 59 4.27 -9.46 -15.63
N ASP A 60 5.56 -9.73 -15.86
CA ASP A 60 6.63 -9.54 -14.88
C ASP A 60 7.32 -8.16 -15.05
N ASP A 61 6.97 -7.39 -16.08
CA ASP A 61 7.42 -6.02 -16.31
C ASP A 61 6.68 -5.01 -15.39
N LEU A 62 6.84 -5.23 -14.08
CA LEU A 62 6.15 -4.50 -13.01
C LEU A 62 6.48 -3.00 -13.05
N ASP A 63 7.75 -2.64 -13.21
CA ASP A 63 8.17 -1.24 -13.24
C ASP A 63 7.46 -0.46 -14.35
N ARG A 64 7.33 -1.08 -15.54
CA ARG A 64 6.63 -0.47 -16.66
C ARG A 64 5.13 -0.40 -16.41
N ALA A 65 4.53 -1.46 -15.84
CA ALA A 65 3.12 -1.47 -15.49
C ALA A 65 2.78 -0.38 -14.46
N VAL A 66 3.55 -0.28 -13.37
CA VAL A 66 3.40 0.76 -12.34
C VAL A 66 3.50 2.14 -12.97
N HIS A 67 4.55 2.40 -13.76
CA HIS A 67 4.74 3.70 -14.39
C HIS A 67 3.54 4.11 -15.26
N LEU A 68 3.00 3.19 -16.05
CA LEU A 68 1.87 3.47 -16.94
C LEU A 68 0.57 3.69 -16.14
N LEU A 69 0.30 2.86 -15.14
CA LEU A 69 -0.88 3.01 -14.29
C LEU A 69 -0.82 4.33 -13.51
N ASP A 70 0.35 4.70 -12.99
CA ASP A 70 0.57 5.95 -12.26
C ASP A 70 0.20 7.18 -13.11
N LEU A 71 0.41 7.19 -14.43
CA LEU A 71 0.01 8.29 -15.32
C LEU A 71 -1.49 8.63 -15.26
N ILE A 72 -2.33 7.66 -14.91
CA ILE A 72 -3.77 7.84 -14.76
C ILE A 72 -4.12 8.09 -13.30
N PHE A 73 -3.60 7.27 -12.41
CA PHE A 73 -3.99 7.27 -11.01
C PHE A 73 -3.45 8.48 -10.24
N CYS A 74 -2.20 8.92 -10.50
CA CYS A 74 -1.60 10.08 -9.81
C CYS A 74 -2.33 11.40 -10.04
N LYS A 75 -3.20 11.48 -11.06
CA LYS A 75 -4.04 12.66 -11.32
C LYS A 75 -5.16 12.83 -10.29
N TYR A 76 -5.45 11.80 -9.50
CA TYR A 76 -6.47 11.80 -8.47
C TYR A 76 -5.77 11.67 -7.12
N ASN A 77 -5.86 12.69 -6.27
CA ASN A 77 -5.07 12.82 -5.03
C ASN A 77 -5.05 11.56 -4.15
N ASP A 78 -6.13 10.79 -4.12
CA ASP A 78 -6.29 9.64 -3.22
C ASP A 78 -6.35 8.29 -3.95
N LEU A 79 -6.35 8.27 -5.29
CA LEU A 79 -6.42 7.04 -6.07
C LEU A 79 -5.01 6.59 -6.48
N ASP A 80 -4.67 5.34 -6.23
CA ASP A 80 -3.34 4.79 -6.55
C ASP A 80 -3.50 3.33 -7.00
N CYS A 81 -2.59 2.82 -7.81
CA CYS A 81 -2.60 1.43 -8.26
C CYS A 81 -1.18 0.87 -8.25
N PHE A 82 -0.89 0.00 -7.30
CA PHE A 82 0.48 -0.46 -7.04
C PHE A 82 0.51 -1.94 -6.58
N PRO A 83 1.63 -2.64 -6.80
CA PRO A 83 1.85 -3.95 -6.23
C PRO A 83 2.13 -3.83 -4.73
N VAL A 84 1.62 -4.79 -3.96
CA VAL A 84 1.80 -4.95 -2.52
C VAL A 84 2.34 -6.34 -2.27
N THR A 85 3.34 -6.47 -1.41
CA THR A 85 3.84 -7.78 -0.97
C THR A 85 2.70 -8.59 -0.39
N ASN A 86 2.49 -9.80 -0.92
CA ASN A 86 1.48 -10.73 -0.51
C ASN A 86 2.03 -12.16 -0.62
N PRO A 87 2.58 -12.72 0.47
CA PRO A 87 3.06 -14.11 0.49
C PRO A 87 1.98 -15.14 0.13
N ASN A 88 0.70 -14.76 0.27
CA ASN A 88 -0.47 -15.59 -0.04
C ASN A 88 -1.12 -15.21 -1.37
N ASP A 89 -0.37 -14.58 -2.28
CA ASP A 89 -0.87 -14.22 -3.60
C ASP A 89 -1.43 -15.46 -4.34
N PRO A 90 -2.68 -15.41 -4.83
CA PRO A 90 -3.31 -16.58 -5.45
C PRO A 90 -2.63 -17.03 -6.74
N GLU A 91 -1.83 -16.18 -7.37
CA GLU A 91 -1.05 -16.48 -8.58
C GLU A 91 0.39 -16.92 -8.25
N GLY A 92 0.75 -17.00 -6.96
CA GLY A 92 2.06 -17.45 -6.49
C GLY A 92 3.20 -16.45 -6.76
N LYS A 93 2.90 -15.18 -6.98
CA LYS A 93 3.89 -14.13 -7.31
C LYS A 93 4.48 -13.41 -6.11
N GLU A 94 4.10 -13.81 -4.89
CA GLU A 94 4.47 -13.16 -3.61
C GLU A 94 4.09 -11.66 -3.54
N MET A 95 3.24 -11.20 -4.45
CA MET A 95 2.75 -9.83 -4.53
C MET A 95 1.38 -9.81 -5.21
N SER A 96 0.51 -8.91 -4.78
CA SER A 96 -0.80 -8.67 -5.41
C SER A 96 -0.94 -7.19 -5.75
N TRP A 97 -1.77 -6.89 -6.76
CA TRP A 97 -2.05 -5.51 -7.14
C TRP A 97 -3.25 -4.96 -6.39
N LEU A 98 -3.14 -3.70 -5.95
CA LEU A 98 -4.22 -3.01 -5.25
C LEU A 98 -4.52 -1.68 -5.94
N VAL A 99 -5.80 -1.47 -6.31
CA VAL A 99 -6.33 -0.15 -6.62
C VAL A 99 -6.78 0.48 -5.32
N ALA A 100 -5.93 1.29 -4.71
CA ALA A 100 -6.21 1.94 -3.44
C ALA A 100 -7.08 3.18 -3.63
N THR A 101 -8.19 3.25 -2.90
CA THR A 101 -9.23 4.29 -2.99
C THR A 101 -9.32 5.17 -1.75
N THR A 102 -8.73 4.75 -0.63
CA THR A 102 -8.69 5.59 0.57
C THR A 102 -7.46 6.51 0.56
N PRO A 103 -7.49 7.68 1.22
CA PRO A 103 -6.29 8.47 1.48
C PRO A 103 -5.20 7.67 2.19
N ARG A 104 -3.93 8.07 2.03
CA ARG A 104 -2.83 7.53 2.83
C ARG A 104 -3.03 7.94 4.29
N ARG A 105 -3.11 6.96 5.19
CA ARG A 105 -3.15 7.18 6.64
C ARG A 105 -1.86 6.69 7.25
N TYR A 106 -1.18 7.55 8.00
CA TYR A 106 0.02 7.18 8.73
C TYR A 106 -0.29 7.11 10.21
N GLU A 107 -0.15 5.92 10.78
CA GLU A 107 -0.47 5.65 12.19
C GLU A 107 0.70 4.96 12.87
N TYR A 108 0.88 5.26 14.15
CA TYR A 108 1.92 4.65 14.98
C TYR A 108 1.35 3.45 15.72
N PHE A 109 2.01 2.32 15.57
CA PHE A 109 1.66 1.09 16.24
C PHE A 109 2.80 0.63 17.15
N PRO A 110 2.51 0.02 18.30
CA PRO A 110 3.52 -0.66 19.09
C PRO A 110 4.25 -1.68 18.21
N LYS A 111 5.59 -1.66 18.22
CA LYS A 111 6.39 -2.55 17.37
C LYS A 111 6.05 -4.02 17.61
N ALA A 112 5.81 -4.42 18.86
CA ALA A 112 5.42 -5.79 19.19
C ALA A 112 4.09 -6.20 18.52
N GLU A 113 3.14 -5.27 18.45
CA GLU A 113 1.84 -5.48 17.80
C GLU A 113 2.03 -5.68 16.29
N ILE A 114 2.88 -4.86 15.67
CA ILE A 114 3.22 -4.99 14.25
C ILE A 114 3.99 -6.27 13.96
N ASP A 115 5.01 -6.61 14.76
CA ASP A 115 5.81 -7.82 14.60
C ASP A 115 4.96 -9.10 14.79
N GLU A 116 3.94 -9.05 15.67
CA GLU A 116 2.96 -10.13 15.83
C GLU A 116 2.02 -10.22 14.61
N LYS A 117 1.49 -9.09 14.14
CA LYS A 117 0.45 -9.02 13.10
C LYS A 117 0.96 -9.17 11.67
N LEU A 118 2.13 -8.62 11.36
CA LEU A 118 2.84 -8.82 10.08
C LEU A 118 3.73 -10.06 10.10
N GLY A 119 4.00 -10.61 11.28
CA GLY A 119 4.93 -11.71 11.47
C GLY A 119 6.36 -11.38 11.00
N LYS A 120 7.19 -12.42 10.96
CA LYS A 120 8.55 -12.36 10.37
C LYS A 120 8.55 -12.26 8.84
N ASN A 121 7.40 -12.45 8.21
CA ASN A 121 7.26 -12.60 6.76
C ASN A 121 6.82 -11.31 6.06
N GLU A 122 6.55 -10.24 6.83
CA GLU A 122 6.14 -8.95 6.29
C GLU A 122 4.86 -9.05 5.44
N ASP A 123 3.85 -9.78 5.95
CA ASP A 123 2.56 -9.96 5.26
C ASP A 123 1.70 -8.70 5.34
N PHE A 124 2.04 -7.73 4.50
CA PHE A 124 1.37 -6.45 4.31
C PHE A 124 -0.03 -6.57 3.70
N TRP A 125 -0.41 -7.77 3.26
CA TRP A 125 -1.70 -8.08 2.67
C TRP A 125 -2.74 -8.50 3.71
N THR A 126 -2.38 -9.06 4.86
CA THR A 126 -3.40 -9.55 5.82
C THR A 126 -3.39 -8.74 7.13
N PRO A 127 -3.77 -7.45 7.13
CA PRO A 127 -3.79 -6.67 8.35
C PRO A 127 -4.84 -7.15 9.33
N SER A 128 -4.48 -7.12 10.61
CA SER A 128 -5.45 -7.16 11.73
C SER A 128 -6.39 -5.93 11.78
N ILE A 129 -6.05 -4.88 11.05
CA ILE A 129 -6.81 -3.63 10.97
C ILE A 129 -7.55 -3.68 9.64
N GLN A 130 -8.87 -3.54 9.71
CA GLN A 130 -9.72 -3.45 8.54
C GLN A 130 -10.30 -2.05 8.50
N LEU A 131 -9.94 -1.29 7.46
CA LEU A 131 -10.60 -0.02 7.18
C LEU A 131 -12.03 -0.30 6.71
N GLU A 132 -12.97 0.56 7.13
CA GLU A 132 -14.33 0.52 6.62
C GLU A 132 -14.38 1.07 5.20
N GLN A 133 -15.05 0.35 4.30
CA GLN A 133 -15.35 0.82 2.95
C GLN A 133 -16.35 1.97 3.02
N SER A 134 -15.96 3.15 2.52
CA SER A 134 -16.84 4.31 2.46
C SER A 134 -17.69 4.34 1.19
N TYR A 135 -18.69 5.23 1.15
CA TYR A 135 -19.46 5.50 -0.07
C TYR A 135 -18.58 5.96 -1.24
N LEU A 136 -17.52 6.73 -0.96
CA LEU A 136 -16.60 7.20 -2.01
C LEU A 136 -15.80 6.04 -2.60
N ASP A 137 -15.39 5.08 -1.78
CA ASP A 137 -14.72 3.85 -2.25
C ASP A 137 -15.65 3.05 -3.17
N THR A 138 -16.92 2.90 -2.79
CA THR A 138 -17.91 2.20 -3.62
C THR A 138 -18.16 2.92 -4.93
N ASN A 139 -18.31 4.24 -4.90
CA ASN A 139 -18.49 5.05 -6.11
C ASN A 139 -17.28 4.95 -7.05
N ALA A 140 -16.06 5.02 -6.50
CA ALA A 140 -14.84 4.82 -7.27
C ALA A 140 -14.77 3.44 -7.92
N LYS A 141 -15.13 2.37 -7.17
CA LYS A 141 -15.25 1.02 -7.71
C LYS A 141 -16.21 0.97 -8.88
N GLU A 142 -17.45 1.42 -8.69
CA GLU A 142 -18.48 1.41 -9.73
C GLU A 142 -18.08 2.24 -10.96
N ALA A 143 -17.37 3.35 -10.78
CA ALA A 143 -16.88 4.18 -11.87
C ALA A 143 -15.78 3.48 -12.69
N LEU A 144 -14.89 2.74 -12.03
CA LEU A 144 -13.87 1.93 -12.68
C LEU A 144 -14.51 0.71 -13.37
N GLU A 145 -15.41 -0.01 -12.70
CA GLU A 145 -16.08 -1.18 -13.26
C GLU A 145 -16.90 -0.86 -14.51
N ARG A 146 -17.57 0.30 -14.56
CA ARG A 146 -18.24 0.80 -15.78
C ARG A 146 -17.30 1.04 -16.95
N LYS A 147 -16.00 1.25 -16.69
CA LYS A 147 -14.96 1.36 -17.71
C LYS A 147 -14.33 0.00 -18.05
N GLY A 148 -14.89 -1.09 -17.53
CA GLY A 148 -14.47 -2.46 -17.79
C GLY A 148 -13.36 -2.97 -16.87
N PHE A 149 -13.15 -2.33 -15.72
CA PHE A 149 -12.18 -2.74 -14.71
C PHE A 149 -12.79 -3.84 -13.84
N LYS A 150 -12.09 -4.95 -13.56
CA LYS A 150 -12.59 -6.01 -12.68
C LYS A 150 -11.97 -5.90 -11.30
N LEU A 151 -12.71 -5.33 -10.36
CA LEU A 151 -12.27 -5.08 -8.99
C LEU A 151 -12.80 -6.13 -8.03
N GLN A 152 -11.95 -6.67 -7.15
CA GLN A 152 -12.36 -7.64 -6.14
C GLN A 152 -13.07 -6.97 -4.95
N SER A 153 -13.28 -7.71 -3.86
CA SER A 153 -13.81 -7.16 -2.60
C SER A 153 -12.84 -6.15 -1.99
N PHE A 154 -13.39 -5.20 -1.22
CA PHE A 154 -12.57 -4.20 -0.54
C PHE A 154 -11.60 -4.87 0.43
N HIS A 155 -10.38 -4.36 0.48
CA HIS A 155 -9.28 -4.92 1.23
C HIS A 155 -8.40 -3.83 1.81
N THR A 156 -7.84 -4.10 2.99
CA THR A 156 -6.89 -3.19 3.63
C THR A 156 -5.48 -3.72 3.43
N ALA A 157 -4.56 -2.84 3.03
CA ALA A 157 -3.13 -3.10 2.99
C ALA A 157 -2.43 -2.07 3.88
N PHE A 158 -1.28 -2.45 4.44
CA PHE A 158 -0.44 -1.55 5.22
C PHE A 158 1.02 -1.84 4.95
N TRP A 159 1.90 -0.88 5.19
CA TRP A 159 3.34 -1.08 5.10
C TRP A 159 4.09 -0.23 6.10
N SER A 160 5.19 -0.76 6.62
CA SER A 160 6.11 0.02 7.45
C SER A 160 6.90 0.97 6.57
N LEU A 161 7.04 2.23 6.98
CA LEU A 161 8.14 3.05 6.47
C LEU A 161 9.42 2.49 7.10
N ARG A 162 10.28 1.86 6.30
CA ARG A 162 11.61 1.43 6.73
C ARG A 162 12.59 2.60 6.71
#